data_AF-A0A1X7V6A0-F1
#
_entry.id   AF-A0A1X7V6A0-F1
#
_cell.length_a   1.000
_cell.length_b   1.000
_cell.length_c   1.000
_cell.angle_alpha   90.00
_cell.angle_beta   90.00
_cell.angle_gamma   90.00
#
_symmetry.space_group_name_H-M   'P 1'
#
loop_
_entity.id
_entity.type
_entity.pdbx_description
1 polymer ?
#
loop_
_entity_poly.entity_id
_entity_poly.type
_entity_poly.pdbx_seq_one_letter_code
_entity_poly.pdbx_strand_id
1 'polypeptide(L)'
;MYDPDCVATFEEVHFAEGRFRKAYKGHWTTPEKNGQKCVIKRMKSGCVWAASGWDSTLKVYNRAGKIAKQFNQSHYPICFTSIGKYVVENSYPTEYVVAEDYLEGEFIKWCNNYGYISPKAKSEHITMPAFVHWSWLHTRGQEMVCDLQGTRDRSGYHLTDPVILSLDNTYGETDMGIEGMAMFFMNHECNDICKGWRRPRWESFIGKIPRETLAACQLMQSEVNNATSYRFEMKFPPATKDIVKRVFLQIAQAQ
;
A
#
# COMPACT_ATOMS: atom_id res chain seq x y z
N MET A 1 13.62 35.02 -7.76
CA MET A 1 13.10 35.69 -6.57
C MET A 1 12.80 34.61 -5.55
N TYR A 2 13.20 34.79 -4.30
CA TYR A 2 12.77 33.92 -3.21
C TYR A 2 11.29 34.19 -2.96
N ASP A 3 10.44 33.19 -3.19
CA ASP A 3 9.05 33.24 -2.78
C ASP A 3 8.95 32.60 -1.38
N PRO A 4 8.66 33.39 -0.32
CA PRO A 4 8.57 32.86 1.04
C PRO A 4 7.41 31.87 1.23
N ASP A 5 6.41 31.88 0.34
CA ASP A 5 5.26 30.98 0.41
C ASP A 5 5.47 29.68 -0.39
N CYS A 6 6.54 29.62 -1.20
CA CYS A 6 6.92 28.41 -1.92
C CYS A 6 7.48 27.38 -0.95
N VAL A 7 6.84 26.21 -0.87
CA VAL A 7 7.25 25.10 0.00
C VAL A 7 8.23 24.13 -0.65
N ALA A 8 8.16 23.98 -1.98
CA ALA A 8 9.03 23.13 -2.76
C ALA A 8 9.03 23.53 -4.25
N THR A 9 10.14 23.25 -4.92
CA THR A 9 10.26 23.30 -6.38
C THR A 9 10.37 21.88 -6.94
N PHE A 10 9.93 21.65 -8.18
CA PHE A 10 9.97 20.32 -8.79
C PHE A 10 10.18 20.37 -10.30
N GLU A 11 10.70 19.28 -10.86
CA GLU A 11 10.98 19.11 -12.28
C GLU A 11 9.68 19.03 -13.10
N GLU A 12 9.70 19.48 -14.36
CA GLU A 12 8.54 19.40 -15.26
C GLU A 12 8.25 17.96 -15.72
N VAL A 13 9.27 17.11 -15.74
CA VAL A 13 9.18 15.73 -16.21
C VAL A 13 9.12 14.80 -15.00
N HIS A 14 8.16 13.87 -15.02
CA HIS A 14 8.07 12.84 -13.99
C HIS A 14 9.16 11.78 -14.20
N PHE A 15 9.77 11.32 -13.12
CA PHE A 15 10.79 10.27 -13.18
C PHE A 15 10.20 8.87 -13.00
N ALA A 16 8.99 8.79 -12.45
CA ALA A 16 8.27 7.54 -12.23
C ALA A 16 6.76 7.79 -12.29
N GLU A 17 6.01 6.73 -12.56
CA GLU A 17 4.55 6.79 -12.48
C GLU A 17 3.96 5.45 -12.05
N GLY A 18 2.92 5.53 -11.23
CA GLY A 18 2.08 4.40 -10.85
C GLY A 18 0.78 4.38 -11.66
N ARG A 19 -0.22 3.62 -11.18
CA ARG A 19 -1.53 3.54 -11.83
C ARG A 19 -2.27 4.87 -11.84
N PHE A 20 -2.27 5.56 -10.72
CA PHE A 20 -3.10 6.76 -10.51
C PHE A 20 -2.31 8.06 -10.53
N ARG A 21 -0.99 8.01 -10.34
CA ARG A 21 -0.16 9.20 -10.09
C ARG A 21 1.16 9.15 -10.85
N LYS A 22 1.66 10.33 -11.15
CA LYS A 22 3.03 10.61 -11.60
C LYS A 22 3.84 11.17 -10.43
N ALA A 23 5.12 10.84 -10.37
CA ALA A 23 6.06 11.29 -9.36
C ALA A 23 7.16 12.14 -10.00
N TYR A 24 7.36 13.33 -9.44
CA TYR A 24 8.29 14.35 -9.92
C TYR A 24 9.34 14.58 -8.84
N LYS A 25 10.61 14.71 -9.24
CA LYS A 25 11.67 15.06 -8.30
C LYS A 25 11.57 16.54 -7.97
N GLY A 26 11.85 16.88 -6.72
CA GLY A 26 11.87 18.26 -6.27
C GLY A 26 12.84 18.49 -5.14
N HIS A 27 12.87 19.73 -4.67
CA HIS A 27 13.62 20.16 -3.50
C HIS A 27 12.73 21.02 -2.61
N TRP A 28 12.75 20.76 -1.30
CA TRP A 28 12.10 21.60 -0.32
C TRP A 28 12.75 22.98 -0.27
N THR A 29 11.93 24.02 -0.11
CA THR A 29 12.37 25.41 0.05
C THR A 29 12.03 25.97 1.43
N THR A 30 11.37 25.17 2.29
CA THR A 30 11.09 25.54 3.68
C THR A 30 12.38 25.66 4.50
N PRO A 31 12.44 26.54 5.52
CA PRO A 31 13.67 26.76 6.28
C PRO A 31 14.29 25.49 6.88
N GLU A 32 13.48 24.54 7.35
CA GLU A 32 13.93 23.33 8.05
C GLU A 32 14.53 22.29 7.10
N LYS A 33 14.09 22.30 5.83
CA LYS A 33 14.43 21.28 4.84
C LYS A 33 15.06 21.85 3.58
N ASN A 34 15.46 23.13 3.58
CA ASN A 34 15.91 23.83 2.38
C ASN A 34 16.99 23.04 1.62
N GLY A 35 16.74 22.78 0.34
CA GLY A 35 17.64 22.02 -0.55
C GLY A 35 17.60 20.49 -0.38
N GLN A 36 16.86 19.95 0.60
CA GLN A 36 16.65 18.51 0.70
C GLN A 36 15.70 18.03 -0.39
N LYS A 37 15.96 16.84 -0.94
CA LYS A 37 15.15 16.26 -2.01
C LYS A 37 13.76 15.88 -1.50
N CYS A 38 12.77 16.13 -2.35
CA CYS A 38 11.38 15.71 -2.14
C CYS A 38 10.80 15.07 -3.40
N VAL A 39 9.64 14.45 -3.26
CA VAL A 39 8.84 13.91 -4.36
C VAL A 39 7.49 14.59 -4.36
N ILE A 40 7.11 15.14 -5.51
CA ILE A 40 5.79 15.71 -5.75
C ILE A 40 4.98 14.66 -6.51
N LYS A 41 3.82 14.27 -5.98
CA LYS A 41 2.89 13.36 -6.63
C LYS A 41 1.71 14.13 -7.22
N ARG A 42 1.47 13.92 -8.51
CA ARG A 42 0.34 14.49 -9.28
C ARG A 42 -0.56 13.37 -9.75
N MET A 43 -1.87 13.53 -9.63
CA MET A 43 -2.85 12.56 -10.16
C MET A 43 -2.84 12.59 -11.69
N LYS A 44 -2.93 11.42 -12.34
CA LYS A 44 -2.92 11.31 -13.82
C LYS A 44 -4.20 11.83 -14.48
N SER A 45 -5.33 11.64 -13.81
CA SER A 45 -6.66 12.05 -14.27
C SER A 45 -7.63 12.14 -13.07
N GLY A 46 -8.82 12.70 -13.28
CA GLY A 46 -9.88 12.75 -12.25
C GLY A 46 -9.84 13.99 -11.35
N CYS A 47 -10.03 13.80 -10.04
CA CYS A 47 -10.20 14.83 -8.99
C CYS A 47 -8.99 15.75 -8.73
N VAL A 48 -8.12 15.96 -9.72
CA VAL A 48 -6.93 16.83 -9.70
C VAL A 48 -7.28 18.26 -9.23
N TRP A 49 -8.51 18.68 -9.54
CA TRP A 49 -9.05 20.03 -9.32
C TRP A 49 -9.90 20.17 -8.05
N ALA A 50 -10.19 19.06 -7.37
CA ALA A 50 -10.97 19.08 -6.14
C ALA A 50 -10.05 19.10 -4.93
N ALA A 51 -10.23 20.07 -4.03
CA ALA A 51 -9.46 20.17 -2.79
C ALA A 51 -9.52 18.86 -1.97
N SER A 52 -10.63 18.11 -2.07
CA SER A 52 -10.85 16.83 -1.40
C SER A 52 -10.23 15.62 -2.10
N GLY A 53 -9.68 15.78 -3.32
CA GLY A 53 -9.15 14.67 -4.12
C GLY A 53 -8.02 13.87 -3.45
N TRP A 54 -7.34 14.48 -2.49
CA TRP A 54 -6.26 13.87 -1.71
C TRP A 54 -6.64 13.48 -0.28
N ASP A 55 -7.86 13.77 0.18
CA ASP A 55 -8.25 13.56 1.58
C ASP A 55 -8.24 12.07 1.97
N SER A 56 -8.65 11.19 1.04
CA SER A 56 -8.53 9.74 1.26
C SER A 56 -7.05 9.32 1.37
N THR A 57 -6.16 9.90 0.56
CA THR A 57 -4.72 9.62 0.63
C THR A 57 -4.16 10.02 1.99
N LEU A 58 -4.49 11.23 2.46
CA LEU A 58 -4.09 11.72 3.79
C LEU A 58 -4.63 10.82 4.91
N LYS A 59 -5.90 10.40 4.83
CA LYS A 59 -6.52 9.47 5.78
C LYS A 59 -5.76 8.13 5.83
N VAL A 60 -5.43 7.58 4.67
CA VAL A 60 -4.70 6.29 4.55
C VAL A 60 -3.30 6.40 5.13
N TYR A 61 -2.51 7.41 4.76
CA TYR A 61 -1.17 7.63 5.32
C TYR A 61 -1.19 7.77 6.84
N ASN A 62 -2.11 8.57 7.37
CA ASN A 62 -2.26 8.78 8.81
C ASN A 62 -2.63 7.48 9.54
N ARG A 63 -3.55 6.68 8.98
CA ARG A 63 -3.97 5.41 9.60
C ARG A 63 -2.86 4.36 9.53
N ALA A 64 -2.20 4.21 8.39
CA ALA A 64 -1.09 3.29 8.19
C ALA A 64 0.10 3.62 9.12
N GLY A 65 0.45 4.91 9.25
CA GLY A 65 1.49 5.37 10.17
C GLY A 65 1.17 5.07 11.64
N LYS A 66 -0.08 5.23 12.07
CA LYS A 66 -0.51 4.84 13.43
C LYS A 66 -0.38 3.34 13.67
N ILE A 67 -0.75 2.51 12.70
CA ILE A 67 -0.61 1.05 12.78
C ILE A 67 0.87 0.66 12.81
N ALA A 68 1.71 1.24 11.95
CA ALA A 68 3.16 1.01 11.95
C ALA A 68 3.80 1.35 13.30
N LYS A 69 3.44 2.50 13.90
CA LYS A 69 3.94 2.90 15.22
C LYS A 69 3.63 1.87 16.31
N GLN A 70 2.47 1.21 16.25
CA GLN A 70 2.12 0.15 17.19
C GLN A 70 2.92 -1.13 16.93
N PHE A 71 3.16 -1.49 15.66
CA PHE A 71 4.02 -2.63 15.31
C PHE A 71 5.46 -2.43 15.78
N ASN A 72 5.99 -1.21 15.65
CA ASN A 72 7.37 -0.86 16.02
C ASN A 72 7.69 -1.10 17.50
N GLN A 73 6.69 -1.18 18.38
CA GLN A 73 6.87 -1.56 19.79
C GLN A 73 7.50 -2.96 19.95
N SER A 74 7.43 -3.78 18.89
CA SER A 74 8.05 -5.11 18.80
C SER A 74 9.48 -5.08 18.20
N HIS A 75 10.13 -3.91 18.13
CA HIS A 75 11.49 -3.69 17.61
C HIS A 75 11.70 -3.93 16.10
N TYR A 76 10.64 -3.77 15.30
CA TYR A 76 10.73 -3.80 13.83
C TYR A 76 10.49 -2.40 13.27
N PRO A 77 11.52 -1.56 13.05
CA PRO A 77 11.32 -0.15 12.71
C PRO A 77 10.77 0.02 11.29
N ILE A 78 9.48 0.35 11.20
CA ILE A 78 8.78 0.74 9.97
C ILE A 78 8.27 2.17 10.12
N CYS A 79 8.55 3.03 9.15
CA CYS A 79 8.03 4.39 9.10
C CYS A 79 7.44 4.68 7.72
N PHE A 80 6.25 5.28 7.68
CA PHE A 80 5.73 5.87 6.45
C PHE A 80 6.17 7.33 6.36
N THR A 81 6.49 7.80 5.15
CA THR A 81 6.75 9.22 4.88
C THR A 81 5.59 10.08 5.37
N SER A 82 5.91 11.26 5.88
CA SER A 82 4.92 12.30 6.11
C SER A 82 4.61 13.00 4.79
N ILE A 83 3.33 13.28 4.54
CA ILE A 83 2.89 13.94 3.32
C ILE A 83 2.18 15.25 3.65
N GLY A 84 2.37 16.26 2.80
CA GLY A 84 1.62 17.52 2.84
C GLY A 84 0.85 17.73 1.55
N LYS A 85 -0.35 18.34 1.64
CA LYS A 85 -1.17 18.73 0.49
C LYS A 85 -0.89 20.20 0.15
N TYR A 86 -0.61 20.47 -1.11
CA TYR A 86 -0.20 21.80 -1.61
C TYR A 86 -0.89 22.13 -2.93
N VAL A 87 -0.79 23.38 -3.34
CA VAL A 87 -1.26 23.87 -4.64
C VAL A 87 -0.08 24.13 -5.58
N VAL A 88 -0.27 23.89 -6.87
CA VAL A 88 0.75 24.23 -7.88
C VAL A 88 0.61 25.71 -8.25
N GLU A 89 1.69 26.46 -8.13
CA GLU A 89 1.74 27.87 -8.52
C GLU A 89 1.35 28.05 -9.99
N ASN A 90 0.59 29.09 -10.31
CA ASN A 90 0.18 29.44 -11.67
C ASN A 90 -0.60 28.34 -12.41
N SER A 91 -1.20 27.37 -11.70
CA SER A 91 -2.09 26.38 -12.28
C SER A 91 -3.52 26.92 -12.44
N TYR A 92 -4.09 26.79 -13.64
CA TYR A 92 -5.50 27.05 -13.91
C TYR A 92 -6.13 25.92 -14.72
N PRO A 93 -7.18 25.23 -14.22
CA PRO A 93 -7.76 25.37 -12.87
C PRO A 93 -6.76 25.02 -11.75
N THR A 94 -7.05 25.41 -10.50
CA THR A 94 -6.15 25.16 -9.36
C THR A 94 -5.86 23.67 -9.20
N GLU A 95 -4.59 23.31 -9.32
CA GLU A 95 -4.11 21.95 -9.16
C GLU A 95 -3.65 21.67 -7.73
N TYR A 96 -4.12 20.56 -7.17
CA TYR A 96 -3.67 20.07 -5.86
C TYR A 96 -2.70 18.90 -6.01
N VAL A 97 -1.63 18.92 -5.24
CA VAL A 97 -0.59 17.88 -5.21
C VAL A 97 -0.30 17.45 -3.78
N VAL A 98 0.34 16.31 -3.63
CA VAL A 98 0.99 15.95 -2.36
C VAL A 98 2.50 15.92 -2.54
N ALA A 99 3.22 16.41 -1.54
CA ALA A 99 4.68 16.31 -1.49
C ALA A 99 5.12 15.54 -0.25
N GLU A 100 6.21 14.79 -0.40
CA GLU A 100 6.79 13.94 0.63
C GLU A 100 8.32 13.91 0.49
N ASP A 101 9.02 13.44 1.53
CA ASP A 101 10.47 13.31 1.48
C ASP A 101 10.91 12.28 0.43
N TYR A 102 12.00 12.58 -0.27
CA TYR A 102 12.59 11.64 -1.20
C TYR A 102 13.24 10.47 -0.43
N LEU A 103 12.86 9.24 -0.79
CA LEU A 103 13.44 8.04 -0.21
C LEU A 103 14.73 7.67 -0.97
N GLU A 104 15.87 7.88 -0.32
CA GLU A 104 17.18 7.49 -0.86
C GLU A 104 17.39 5.97 -0.80
N GLY A 105 18.05 5.42 -1.81
CA GLY A 105 18.41 3.99 -1.90
C GLY A 105 17.61 3.18 -2.93
N GLU A 106 17.75 1.86 -2.86
CA GLU A 106 17.02 0.94 -3.74
C GLU A 106 15.53 0.93 -3.38
N PHE A 107 14.69 1.39 -4.30
CA PHE A 107 13.24 1.37 -4.14
C PHE A 107 12.69 -0.03 -4.46
N ILE A 108 12.07 -0.67 -3.47
CA ILE A 108 11.52 -2.03 -3.57
C ILE A 108 10.03 -2.00 -3.27
N LYS A 109 9.25 -2.73 -4.07
CA LYS A 109 7.87 -3.07 -3.76
C LYS A 109 7.82 -4.47 -3.15
N TRP A 110 7.67 -4.54 -1.82
CA TRP A 110 7.70 -5.80 -1.10
C TRP A 110 6.40 -6.59 -1.23
N CYS A 111 5.27 -5.89 -1.12
CA CYS A 111 3.93 -6.45 -1.25
C CYS A 111 3.04 -5.51 -2.07
N ASN A 112 2.02 -6.02 -2.75
CA ASN A 112 0.96 -5.17 -3.34
C ASN A 112 -0.35 -5.26 -2.54
N ASN A 113 -1.41 -4.63 -3.06
CA ASN A 113 -2.76 -4.67 -2.48
C ASN A 113 -3.65 -5.84 -2.96
N TYR A 114 -3.06 -6.84 -3.62
CA TYR A 114 -3.77 -7.96 -4.24
C TYR A 114 -2.97 -9.28 -4.23
N GLY A 115 -2.25 -9.53 -3.13
CA GLY A 115 -1.61 -10.82 -2.85
C GLY A 115 -0.17 -11.02 -3.34
N TYR A 116 0.42 -10.08 -4.08
CA TYR A 116 1.85 -10.15 -4.44
C TYR A 116 2.72 -10.05 -3.19
N ILE A 117 3.70 -10.95 -3.09
CA ILE A 117 4.79 -10.89 -2.11
C ILE A 117 6.08 -11.17 -2.87
N SER A 118 6.95 -10.15 -2.97
CA SER A 118 8.20 -10.24 -3.73
C SER A 118 9.13 -11.33 -3.19
N PRO A 119 10.04 -11.90 -4.02
CA PRO A 119 11.05 -12.83 -3.55
C PRO A 119 11.87 -12.28 -2.37
N LYS A 120 12.32 -11.02 -2.47
CA LYS A 120 13.05 -10.34 -1.38
C LYS A 120 12.20 -10.23 -0.09
N ALA A 121 10.89 -10.04 -0.19
CA ALA A 121 10.00 -10.03 0.98
C ALA A 121 9.80 -11.41 1.62
N LYS A 122 9.93 -12.49 0.83
CA LYS A 122 9.87 -13.87 1.33
C LYS A 122 11.17 -14.33 2.00
N SER A 123 12.32 -13.80 1.56
CA SER A 123 13.64 -14.23 2.06
C SER A 123 14.33 -13.24 3.01
N GLU A 124 14.53 -11.99 2.58
CA GLU A 124 15.41 -11.01 3.22
C GLU A 124 14.64 -9.99 4.08
N HIS A 125 13.42 -9.66 3.66
CA HIS A 125 12.58 -8.64 4.26
C HIS A 125 11.31 -9.24 4.85
N ILE A 126 11.45 -10.33 5.60
CA ILE A 126 10.35 -11.09 6.22
C ILE A 126 9.46 -10.25 7.14
N THR A 127 9.98 -9.12 7.63
CA THR A 127 9.23 -8.10 8.38
C THR A 127 8.06 -7.52 7.59
N MET A 128 8.18 -7.39 6.26
CA MET A 128 7.15 -6.79 5.41
C MET A 128 5.86 -7.62 5.36
N PRO A 129 5.87 -8.91 4.96
CA PRO A 129 4.65 -9.72 5.02
C PRO A 129 4.17 -9.95 6.46
N ALA A 130 5.08 -9.98 7.44
CA ALA A 130 4.69 -10.06 8.86
C ALA A 130 3.92 -8.79 9.31
N PHE A 131 4.31 -7.60 8.86
CA PHE A 131 3.59 -6.35 9.15
C PHE A 131 2.20 -6.32 8.51
N VAL A 132 2.06 -6.80 7.27
CA VAL A 132 0.74 -6.94 6.63
C VAL A 132 -0.17 -7.84 7.47
N HIS A 133 0.31 -9.04 7.84
CA HIS A 133 -0.44 -9.97 8.71
C HIS A 133 -0.76 -9.34 10.06
N TRP A 134 0.24 -8.74 10.72
CA TRP A 134 0.06 -8.10 12.02
C TRP A 134 -0.99 -7.00 11.98
N SER A 135 -1.03 -6.17 10.94
CA SER A 135 -2.02 -5.09 10.81
C SER A 135 -3.45 -5.63 10.79
N TRP A 136 -3.68 -6.75 10.10
CA TRP A 136 -4.95 -7.46 10.10
C TRP A 136 -5.30 -8.02 11.47
N LEU A 137 -4.33 -8.64 12.16
CA LEU A 137 -4.54 -9.18 13.50
C LEU A 137 -4.84 -8.06 14.52
N HIS A 138 -4.06 -6.99 14.51
CA HIS A 138 -4.16 -5.85 15.43
C HIS A 138 -5.52 -5.15 15.31
N THR A 139 -6.06 -5.05 14.10
CA THR A 139 -7.36 -4.45 13.82
C THR A 139 -8.52 -5.45 13.92
N ARG A 140 -8.27 -6.67 14.40
CA ARG A 140 -9.26 -7.76 14.54
C ARG A 140 -9.95 -8.10 13.22
N GLY A 141 -9.18 -8.05 12.15
CA GLY A 141 -9.59 -8.37 10.79
C GLY A 141 -10.33 -7.25 10.05
N GLN A 142 -10.46 -6.06 10.65
CA GLN A 142 -11.19 -4.96 10.02
C GLN A 142 -10.39 -4.24 8.92
N GLU A 143 -9.07 -4.17 9.07
CA GLU A 143 -8.19 -3.43 8.17
C GLU A 143 -6.88 -4.20 7.94
N MET A 144 -6.29 -4.08 6.76
CA MET A 144 -4.98 -4.66 6.44
C MET A 144 -4.16 -3.63 5.67
N VAL A 145 -2.99 -3.29 6.20
CA VAL A 145 -2.05 -2.36 5.54
C VAL A 145 -1.25 -3.15 4.51
N CYS A 146 -1.37 -2.76 3.24
CA CYS A 146 -0.75 -3.39 2.07
C CYS A 146 -0.01 -2.36 1.22
N ASP A 147 0.40 -2.77 0.01
CA ASP A 147 1.18 -1.97 -0.93
C ASP A 147 2.48 -1.43 -0.31
N LEU A 148 3.16 -2.27 0.48
CA LEU A 148 4.39 -1.92 1.17
C LEU A 148 5.52 -1.74 0.16
N GLN A 149 5.95 -0.50 -0.01
CA GLN A 149 6.99 -0.11 -0.97
C GLN A 149 7.80 1.08 -0.44
N GLY A 150 9.07 1.15 -0.82
CA GLY A 150 9.99 2.19 -0.33
C GLY A 150 11.43 1.71 -0.30
N THR A 151 12.22 2.20 0.66
CA THR A 151 13.65 1.88 0.80
C THR A 151 13.96 1.34 2.21
N ARG A 152 15.17 0.82 2.39
CA ARG A 152 15.65 0.33 3.68
C ARG A 152 17.07 0.77 3.93
N ASP A 153 17.35 1.21 5.15
CA ASP A 153 18.70 1.51 5.62
C ASP A 153 18.97 0.88 7.00
N ARG A 154 19.98 1.38 7.72
CA ARG A 154 20.35 0.91 9.06
C ARG A 154 19.32 1.26 10.14
N SER A 155 18.52 2.29 9.94
CA SER A 155 17.50 2.76 10.87
C SER A 155 16.17 2.01 10.74
N GLY A 156 15.90 1.45 9.56
CA GLY A 156 14.70 0.63 9.34
C GLY A 156 14.17 0.67 7.92
N TYR A 157 12.87 0.39 7.80
CA TYR A 157 12.11 0.48 6.56
C TYR A 157 11.45 1.85 6.46
N HIS A 158 11.70 2.54 5.34
CA HIS A 158 11.08 3.80 5.00
C HIS A 158 10.10 3.55 3.87
N LEU A 159 8.82 3.66 4.17
CA LEU A 159 7.74 3.29 3.28
C LEU A 159 7.02 4.53 2.77
N THR A 160 6.43 4.41 1.59
CA THR A 160 5.56 5.42 1.02
C THR A 160 4.35 4.75 0.40
N ASP A 161 3.32 5.55 0.19
CA ASP A 161 2.16 5.21 -0.60
C ASP A 161 1.41 3.93 -0.16
N PRO A 162 1.05 3.83 1.14
CA PRO A 162 0.33 2.66 1.63
C PRO A 162 -1.05 2.53 0.99
N VAL A 163 -1.54 1.29 0.99
CA VAL A 163 -2.96 0.99 0.78
C VAL A 163 -3.51 0.36 2.05
N ILE A 164 -4.75 0.70 2.41
CA ILE A 164 -5.50 -0.03 3.43
C ILE A 164 -6.63 -0.78 2.75
N LEU A 165 -6.64 -2.10 2.93
CA LEU A 165 -7.79 -2.93 2.62
C LEU A 165 -8.71 -2.89 3.84
N SER A 166 -10.01 -2.70 3.66
CA SER A 166 -10.99 -2.69 4.75
C SER A 166 -12.19 -3.60 4.50
N LEU A 167 -12.84 -4.04 5.58
CA LEU A 167 -14.05 -4.86 5.49
C LEU A 167 -15.13 -4.21 4.59
N ASP A 168 -15.27 -2.88 4.72
CA ASP A 168 -16.34 -2.08 4.13
C ASP A 168 -15.91 -1.28 2.88
N ASN A 169 -14.69 -1.49 2.37
CA ASN A 169 -14.14 -0.80 1.19
C ASN A 169 -14.16 0.75 1.29
N THR A 170 -13.78 1.31 2.46
CA THR A 170 -13.93 2.76 2.76
C THR A 170 -12.68 3.63 2.52
N TYR A 171 -11.60 3.06 1.97
CA TYR A 171 -10.32 3.76 1.76
C TYR A 171 -10.04 4.15 0.29
N GLY A 172 -11.03 4.00 -0.60
CA GLY A 172 -10.95 4.43 -2.00
C GLY A 172 -10.65 3.31 -2.99
N GLU A 173 -10.30 3.65 -4.22
CA GLU A 173 -10.22 2.68 -5.34
C GLU A 173 -9.15 1.60 -5.20
N THR A 174 -8.13 1.82 -4.39
CA THR A 174 -7.07 0.84 -4.08
C THR A 174 -7.48 -0.14 -2.98
N ASP A 175 -8.56 0.14 -2.25
CA ASP A 175 -9.12 -0.75 -1.24
C ASP A 175 -9.84 -1.92 -1.92
N MET A 176 -9.14 -3.04 -2.08
CA MET A 176 -9.68 -4.29 -2.63
C MET A 176 -10.49 -5.09 -1.59
N GLY A 177 -10.63 -4.56 -0.37
CA GLY A 177 -11.35 -5.14 0.75
C GLY A 177 -11.01 -6.60 1.05
N ILE A 178 -12.03 -7.36 1.44
CA ILE A 178 -11.91 -8.77 1.84
C ILE A 178 -11.23 -9.64 0.76
N GLU A 179 -11.47 -9.34 -0.52
CA GLU A 179 -10.87 -10.08 -1.63
C GLU A 179 -9.34 -9.94 -1.62
N GLY A 180 -8.82 -8.72 -1.48
CA GLY A 180 -7.38 -8.48 -1.36
C GLY A 180 -6.79 -9.11 -0.10
N MET A 181 -7.53 -9.08 1.02
CA MET A 181 -7.11 -9.73 2.26
C MET A 181 -6.99 -11.25 2.09
N ALA A 182 -7.97 -11.86 1.43
CA ALA A 182 -7.96 -13.29 1.12
C ALA A 182 -6.78 -13.64 0.22
N MET A 183 -6.56 -12.88 -0.85
CA MET A 183 -5.44 -13.08 -1.76
C MET A 183 -4.08 -13.01 -1.07
N PHE A 184 -3.91 -12.06 -0.13
CA PHE A 184 -2.71 -12.00 0.71
C PHE A 184 -2.54 -13.28 1.54
N PHE A 185 -3.56 -13.69 2.31
CA PHE A 185 -3.44 -14.85 3.19
C PHE A 185 -3.32 -16.19 2.45
N MET A 186 -3.86 -16.29 1.24
CA MET A 186 -3.69 -17.46 0.38
C MET A 186 -2.25 -17.59 -0.16
N ASN A 187 -1.46 -16.51 -0.25
CA ASN A 187 -0.06 -16.52 -0.73
C ASN A 187 0.96 -16.31 0.40
N HIS A 188 0.52 -15.85 1.57
CA HIS A 188 1.38 -15.60 2.71
C HIS A 188 1.79 -16.91 3.40
N GLU A 189 3.08 -17.06 3.65
CA GLU A 189 3.64 -18.06 4.55
C GLU A 189 4.16 -17.36 5.79
N CYS A 190 3.76 -17.84 6.98
CA CYS A 190 4.29 -17.26 8.22
C CYS A 190 5.79 -17.51 8.32
N ASN A 191 6.51 -16.48 8.71
CA ASN A 191 7.92 -16.52 9.07
C ASN A 191 8.08 -16.45 10.59
N ASP A 192 9.32 -16.36 11.07
CA ASP A 192 9.64 -16.38 12.50
C ASP A 192 9.00 -15.22 13.30
N ILE A 193 8.63 -14.11 12.65
CA ILE A 193 7.98 -12.98 13.31
C ILE A 193 6.51 -13.30 13.60
N CYS A 194 5.80 -13.86 12.62
CA CYS A 194 4.36 -14.10 12.70
C CYS A 194 3.99 -15.56 13.02
N LYS A 195 4.98 -16.40 13.33
CA LYS A 195 4.77 -17.79 13.71
C LYS A 195 3.86 -17.87 14.94
N GLY A 196 2.78 -18.65 14.80
CA GLY A 196 1.79 -18.84 15.85
C GLY A 196 0.68 -17.79 15.90
N TRP A 197 0.75 -16.73 15.10
CA TRP A 197 -0.37 -15.79 14.99
C TRP A 197 -1.55 -16.40 14.23
N ARG A 198 -2.76 -16.00 14.65
CA ARG A 198 -4.01 -16.37 13.99
C ARG A 198 -4.04 -15.87 12.56
N ARG A 199 -4.46 -16.72 11.62
CA ARG A 199 -4.65 -16.37 10.21
C ARG A 199 -5.44 -17.42 9.43
N PRO A 200 -6.26 -17.02 8.45
CA PRO A 200 -6.63 -17.91 7.36
C PRO A 200 -5.37 -18.43 6.67
N ARG A 201 -5.30 -19.74 6.40
CA ARG A 201 -4.22 -20.35 5.60
C ARG A 201 -4.78 -20.89 4.30
N TRP A 202 -3.94 -21.07 3.28
CA TRP A 202 -4.34 -21.71 2.02
C TRP A 202 -5.16 -22.99 2.23
N GLU A 203 -4.70 -23.87 3.13
CA GLU A 203 -5.36 -25.15 3.43
C GLU A 203 -6.74 -24.97 4.03
N SER A 204 -7.02 -23.82 4.65
CA SER A 204 -8.33 -23.52 5.25
C SER A 204 -9.41 -23.29 4.19
N PHE A 205 -9.04 -22.96 2.95
CA PHE A 205 -9.95 -22.75 1.82
C PHE A 205 -10.25 -24.04 1.05
N ILE A 206 -9.32 -25.00 1.06
CA ILE A 206 -9.46 -26.27 0.34
C ILE A 206 -10.71 -27.02 0.86
N GLY A 207 -11.59 -27.40 -0.06
CA GLY A 207 -12.86 -28.08 0.26
C GLY A 207 -13.98 -27.15 0.77
N LYS A 208 -13.69 -25.87 1.05
CA LYS A 208 -14.71 -24.86 1.42
C LYS A 208 -15.12 -23.95 0.25
N ILE A 209 -14.29 -23.86 -0.79
CA ILE A 209 -14.62 -23.23 -2.08
C ILE A 209 -14.67 -24.28 -3.19
N PRO A 210 -15.47 -24.07 -4.26
CA PRO A 210 -15.49 -24.94 -5.43
C PRO A 210 -14.10 -25.09 -6.07
N ARG A 211 -13.84 -26.24 -6.71
CA ARG A 211 -12.54 -26.56 -7.29
C ARG A 211 -12.13 -25.55 -8.38
N GLU A 212 -13.11 -25.06 -9.14
CA GLU A 212 -12.94 -24.07 -10.20
C GLU A 212 -12.54 -22.72 -9.61
N THR A 213 -13.13 -22.35 -8.46
CA THR A 213 -12.78 -21.12 -7.72
C THR A 213 -11.36 -21.24 -7.16
N LEU A 214 -11.00 -22.41 -6.61
CA LEU A 214 -9.65 -22.66 -6.11
C LEU A 214 -8.60 -22.56 -7.24
N ALA A 215 -8.88 -23.17 -8.39
CA ALA A 215 -8.01 -23.09 -9.57
C ALA A 215 -7.87 -21.65 -10.09
N ALA A 216 -8.97 -20.88 -10.13
CA ALA A 216 -8.92 -19.47 -10.47
C ALA A 216 -8.05 -18.67 -9.49
N CYS A 217 -8.11 -18.96 -8.18
CA CYS A 217 -7.25 -18.32 -7.20
C CYS A 217 -5.76 -18.63 -7.43
N GLN A 218 -5.42 -19.89 -7.73
CA GLN A 218 -4.04 -20.29 -8.04
C GLN A 218 -3.53 -19.63 -9.32
N LEU A 219 -4.36 -19.57 -10.36
CA LEU A 219 -4.02 -18.88 -11.60
C LEU A 219 -3.72 -17.40 -11.33
N MET A 220 -4.63 -16.72 -10.64
CA MET A 220 -4.48 -15.31 -10.27
C MET A 220 -3.21 -15.08 -9.43
N GLN A 221 -2.89 -15.98 -8.49
CA GLN A 221 -1.64 -15.89 -7.73
C GLN A 221 -0.41 -15.99 -8.63
N SER A 222 -0.41 -16.88 -9.62
CA SER A 222 0.70 -17.01 -10.56
C SER A 222 0.86 -15.76 -11.43
N GLU A 223 -0.24 -15.19 -11.90
CA GLU A 223 -0.26 -13.94 -12.68
C GLU A 223 0.25 -12.75 -11.85
N VAL A 224 -0.26 -12.59 -10.62
CA VAL A 224 0.14 -11.53 -9.70
C VAL A 224 1.61 -11.65 -9.30
N ASN A 225 2.14 -12.86 -9.09
CA ASN A 225 3.55 -13.06 -8.76
C ASN A 225 4.50 -12.73 -9.93
N ASN A 226 3.98 -12.72 -11.17
CA ASN A 226 4.73 -12.39 -12.37
C ASN A 226 4.65 -10.90 -12.77
N ALA A 227 3.83 -10.09 -12.06
CA ALA A 227 3.65 -8.67 -12.35
C ALA A 227 3.78 -7.82 -11.07
N THR A 228 4.76 -6.91 -11.03
CA THR A 228 4.97 -5.98 -9.89
C THR A 228 3.87 -4.93 -9.74
N SER A 229 2.99 -4.81 -10.74
CA SER A 229 1.90 -3.83 -10.77
C SER A 229 0.58 -4.47 -11.16
N TYR A 230 -0.47 -4.07 -10.44
CA TYR A 230 -1.84 -4.48 -10.67
C TYR A 230 -2.34 -4.03 -12.07
N ARG A 231 -2.72 -4.97 -12.95
CA ARG A 231 -3.44 -4.73 -14.22
C ARG A 231 -4.94 -4.93 -14.02
N PHE A 232 -5.80 -4.16 -14.69
CA PHE A 232 -7.27 -4.22 -14.57
C PHE A 232 -7.86 -5.61 -14.81
N GLU A 233 -7.15 -6.45 -15.56
CA GLU A 233 -7.49 -7.83 -15.88
C GLU A 233 -7.32 -8.80 -14.69
N MET A 234 -6.67 -8.36 -13.60
CA MET A 234 -6.44 -9.17 -12.40
C MET A 234 -7.54 -8.96 -11.34
N LYS A 235 -8.82 -9.14 -11.72
CA LYS A 235 -9.92 -9.30 -10.76
C LYS A 235 -10.61 -10.62 -11.00
N PHE A 236 -11.07 -11.23 -9.93
CA PHE A 236 -11.99 -12.34 -10.10
C PHE A 236 -13.30 -11.88 -10.75
N PRO A 237 -13.94 -12.74 -11.56
CA PRO A 237 -15.33 -12.59 -11.90
C PRO A 237 -16.18 -12.45 -10.61
N PRO A 238 -17.30 -11.71 -10.64
CA PRO A 238 -18.13 -11.47 -9.44
C PRO A 238 -18.47 -12.74 -8.65
N ALA A 239 -18.82 -13.83 -9.32
CA ALA A 239 -19.15 -15.10 -8.67
C ALA A 239 -17.98 -15.68 -7.85
N THR A 240 -16.78 -15.70 -8.41
CA THR A 240 -15.56 -16.17 -7.72
C THR A 240 -15.22 -15.27 -6.55
N LYS A 241 -15.32 -13.94 -6.74
CA LYS A 241 -15.10 -12.94 -5.71
C LYS A 241 -16.04 -13.14 -4.51
N ASP A 242 -17.34 -13.31 -4.75
CA ASP A 242 -18.34 -13.46 -3.68
C ASP A 242 -18.12 -14.75 -2.87
N ILE A 243 -17.74 -15.83 -3.53
CA ILE A 243 -17.38 -17.10 -2.86
C ILE A 243 -16.16 -16.90 -1.97
N VAL A 244 -15.08 -16.32 -2.51
CA VAL A 244 -13.82 -16.09 -1.77
C VAL A 244 -14.08 -15.22 -0.56
N LYS A 245 -14.81 -14.11 -0.71
CA LYS A 245 -15.15 -13.20 0.39
C LYS A 245 -15.91 -13.91 1.51
N ARG A 246 -16.97 -14.63 1.17
CA ARG A 246 -17.81 -15.35 2.14
C ARG A 246 -17.00 -16.37 2.92
N VAL A 247 -16.22 -17.20 2.24
CA VAL A 247 -15.42 -18.26 2.89
C VAL A 247 -14.28 -17.67 3.71
N PHE A 248 -13.63 -16.60 3.23
CA PHE A 248 -12.64 -15.88 4.01
C PHE A 248 -13.19 -15.42 5.35
N LEU A 249 -14.36 -14.76 5.37
CA LEU A 249 -14.97 -14.27 6.60
C LEU A 249 -15.31 -15.40 7.56
N GLN A 250 -15.84 -16.52 7.06
CA GLN A 250 -16.13 -17.70 7.87
C GLN A 250 -14.86 -18.26 8.54
N ILE A 251 -13.77 -18.40 7.78
CA ILE A 251 -12.48 -18.87 8.30
C ILE A 251 -11.93 -17.86 9.31
N ALA A 252 -11.97 -16.58 8.96
CA ALA A 252 -11.47 -15.49 9.76
C ALA A 252 -12.20 -15.38 11.10
N GLN A 253 -13.48 -15.72 11.19
CA GLN A 253 -14.27 -15.72 12.43
C GLN A 253 -14.07 -16.99 13.28
N ALA A 254 -13.84 -18.15 12.65
CA ALA A 254 -13.78 -19.44 13.34
C ALA A 254 -12.47 -19.76 14.08
N GLN A 255 -11.45 -18.91 13.92
CA GLN A 255 -10.16 -19.06 14.61
C GLN A 255 -10.11 -18.30 15.94
#